data_AF-A0A0C3QXR3-F1
#
_entry.id   AF-A0A0C3QXR3-F1
#
_cell.length_a   1.000
_cell.length_b   1.000
_cell.length_c   1.000
_cell.angle_alpha   90.00
_cell.angle_beta   90.00
_cell.angle_gamma   90.00
#
_symmetry.space_group_name_H-M   'P 1'
#
loop_
_entity.id
_entity.type
_entity.pdbx_description
1 polymer ?
#
loop_
_entity_poly.entity_id
_entity_poly.type
_entity_poly.pdbx_seq_one_letter_code
_entity_poly.pdbx_strand_id
1 'polypeptide(L)'
;MPVRTLTPRFDASGKMVKLEVSPEPRPQLARGLTPPRLNPNSHYERALAQLRSKDKPLERYIFMQQLKDADLDMFYRLTMDHMSEIVPVLYTPTVGDACLNFSHIYRRPDGLFISYEDKGRIGSILRNWPRRDEARMSVVTDGSRILGLGDLGINGMPISIGKLNLYVAGAGIRPSSVLPICLDLGTNNEKFLADPLYLGNPQKRVADQEMEEFMDEFMHEMSIHFPKLLVQFEDFSTDNAFKYLARFRNQYPVFNDDIQGTGAVVLGYALQASLVMRSGFVNAARLSSEASGRPLNEHRILFFGAGSAGVGVAMQLTSFFMLQGMTEDEARAQIWTVDSQGLITADRKNLAAHKKYFARTDYSGPPVKDLVEIIKLVKPTALMGLSTIHGAFTQEVVEVMAELNERPIIFPLSNPLTMRPAVVYHIESLNIGMPCLPWLHLNRLEAKTVDAVEETRQTLEDTSRREKDIGRSGVGAAFPGLSLLL
;
A
#
# COMPACT_ATOMS: atom_id res chain seq x y z
N MET A 1 -3.07 19.00 35.19
CA MET A 1 -2.78 19.36 33.78
C MET A 1 -1.26 19.40 33.63
N PRO A 2 -0.65 18.75 32.63
CA PRO A 2 0.79 18.87 32.39
C PRO A 2 1.10 20.34 32.04
N VAL A 3 2.10 20.90 32.70
CA VAL A 3 2.51 22.30 32.54
C VAL A 3 3.27 22.39 31.22
N ARG A 4 2.63 22.83 30.14
CA ARG A 4 3.31 22.99 28.84
C ARG A 4 4.37 24.08 28.96
N THR A 5 5.64 23.69 28.97
CA THR A 5 6.76 24.64 28.91
C THR A 5 6.86 25.18 27.49
N LEU A 6 6.60 26.48 27.32
CA LEU A 6 6.74 27.19 26.05
C LEU A 6 8.15 27.73 25.94
N THR A 7 8.88 27.32 24.92
CA THR A 7 10.25 27.77 24.69
C THR A 7 10.27 28.75 23.52
N PRO A 8 10.80 29.97 23.70
CA PRO A 8 10.86 30.96 22.63
C PRO A 8 11.92 30.56 21.59
N ARG A 9 11.51 30.49 20.33
CA ARG A 9 12.40 30.32 19.18
C ARG A 9 12.74 31.69 18.60
N PHE A 10 14.03 31.96 18.47
CA PHE A 10 14.57 33.21 17.92
C PHE A 10 15.07 32.98 16.49
N ASP A 11 14.92 33.99 15.61
CA ASP A 11 15.56 33.98 14.29
C ASP A 11 17.05 34.31 14.39
N ALA A 12 17.74 34.27 13.24
CA ALA A 12 19.16 34.61 13.13
C ALA A 12 19.47 36.07 13.52
N SER A 13 18.46 36.95 13.62
CA SER A 13 18.60 38.33 14.10
C SER A 13 18.36 38.47 15.62
N GLY A 14 18.06 37.37 16.31
CA GLY A 14 17.78 37.35 17.75
C GLY A 14 16.36 37.78 18.11
N LYS A 15 15.45 37.91 17.15
CA LYS A 15 14.05 38.28 17.40
C LYS A 15 13.22 37.01 17.65
N MET A 16 12.41 37.01 18.71
CA MET A 16 11.50 35.89 19.01
C MET A 16 10.43 35.78 17.92
N VAL A 17 10.39 34.66 17.22
CA VAL A 17 9.49 34.42 16.08
C VAL A 17 8.30 33.54 16.44
N LYS A 18 8.49 32.60 17.38
CA LYS A 18 7.45 31.63 17.74
C LYS A 18 7.68 31.04 19.14
N LEU A 19 6.59 30.75 19.85
CA LEU A 19 6.62 29.87 21.03
C LEU A 19 6.42 28.43 20.55
N GLU A 20 7.44 27.58 20.73
CA GLU A 20 7.33 26.14 20.46
C GLU A 20 7.05 25.41 21.77
N VAL A 21 6.12 24.46 21.73
CA VAL A 21 5.94 23.50 22.83
C VAL A 21 7.14 22.57 22.76
N SER A 22 8.09 22.73 23.66
CA SER A 22 9.15 21.74 23.79
C SER A 22 8.52 20.41 24.20
N PRO A 23 8.88 19.28 23.56
CA PRO A 23 8.47 17.99 24.07
C PRO A 23 9.02 17.89 25.49
N GLU A 24 8.13 17.82 26.49
CA GLU A 24 8.58 17.56 27.84
C GLU A 24 9.32 16.22 27.81
N PRO A 25 10.58 16.16 28.27
CA PRO A 25 11.25 14.88 28.44
C PRO A 25 10.37 14.03 29.34
N ARG A 26 10.17 12.76 28.98
CA ARG A 26 9.37 11.84 29.81
C ARG A 26 9.85 11.96 31.25
N PRO A 27 8.94 12.10 32.23
CA PRO A 27 9.35 12.22 33.62
C PRO A 27 10.26 11.03 33.95
N GLN A 28 11.49 11.33 34.36
CA GLN A 28 12.41 10.27 34.77
C GLN A 28 11.75 9.53 35.92
N LEU A 29 11.59 8.21 35.75
CA LEU A 29 11.04 7.35 36.78
C LEU A 29 11.90 7.54 38.05
N ALA A 30 11.22 7.78 39.17
CA ALA A 30 11.89 8.00 40.44
C ALA A 30 12.81 6.82 40.79
N ARG A 31 13.92 7.10 41.48
CA ARG A 31 14.84 6.07 41.96
C ARG A 31 14.07 5.02 42.78
N GLY A 32 14.26 3.74 42.45
CA GLY A 32 13.51 2.62 43.04
C GLY A 32 12.41 2.06 42.14
N LEU A 33 11.97 2.80 41.11
CA LEU A 33 11.02 2.33 40.10
C LEU A 33 11.71 1.70 38.88
N THR A 34 13.04 1.80 38.79
CA THR A 34 13.84 1.21 37.71
C THR A 34 15.05 0.47 38.27
N PRO A 35 15.55 -0.56 37.55
CA PRO A 35 16.80 -1.22 37.93
C PRO A 35 17.97 -0.22 37.99
N PRO A 36 18.89 -0.37 38.96
CA PRO A 36 19.94 0.62 39.23
C PRO A 36 20.98 0.80 38.11
N ARG A 37 21.04 -0.14 37.16
CA ARG A 37 21.95 -0.13 36.00
C ARG A 37 21.20 -0.09 34.67
N LEU A 38 19.91 0.29 34.66
CA LEU A 38 19.16 0.41 33.41
C LEU A 38 19.75 1.55 32.57
N ASN A 39 20.35 1.19 31.44
CA ASN A 39 20.92 2.12 30.45
C ASN A 39 20.09 2.04 29.15
N PRO A 40 19.66 3.18 28.56
CA PRO A 40 18.91 3.21 27.30
C PRO A 40 19.56 2.41 26.16
N ASN A 41 20.88 2.52 25.95
CA ASN A 41 21.59 1.80 24.90
C ASN A 41 21.56 0.29 25.13
N SER A 42 21.76 -0.15 26.38
CA SER A 42 21.63 -1.57 26.73
C SER A 42 20.19 -2.07 26.62
N HIS A 43 19.21 -1.17 26.77
CA HIS A 43 17.80 -1.50 26.64
C HIS A 43 17.37 -1.63 25.19
N TYR A 44 17.93 -0.81 24.30
CA TYR A 44 17.82 -0.98 22.86
C TYR A 44 18.32 -2.36 22.41
N GLU A 45 19.54 -2.75 22.79
CA GLU A 45 20.11 -4.07 22.46
C GLU A 45 19.27 -5.22 23.03
N ARG A 46 18.73 -5.04 24.24
CA ARG A 46 17.85 -6.03 24.87
C ARG A 46 16.55 -6.21 24.09
N ALA A 47 15.90 -5.13 23.68
CA ALA A 47 14.67 -5.19 22.91
C ALA A 47 14.90 -5.81 21.53
N LEU A 48 16.01 -5.46 20.86
CA LEU A 48 16.40 -6.04 19.58
C LEU A 48 16.71 -7.55 19.69
N ALA A 49 17.45 -7.96 20.73
CA ALA A 49 17.72 -9.37 20.99
C ALA A 49 16.44 -10.18 21.27
N GLN A 50 15.50 -9.61 22.03
CA GLN A 50 14.20 -10.23 22.28
C GLN A 50 13.36 -10.39 21.01
N LEU A 51 13.34 -9.37 20.14
CA LEU A 51 12.69 -9.46 18.84
C LEU A 51 13.28 -10.60 17.99
N ARG A 52 14.62 -10.63 17.87
CA ARG A 52 15.34 -11.63 17.06
C ARG A 52 15.28 -13.04 17.65
N SER A 53 15.07 -13.17 18.96
CA SER A 53 14.87 -14.47 19.62
C SER A 53 13.56 -15.17 19.27
N LYS A 54 12.60 -14.47 18.64
CA LYS A 54 11.32 -15.07 18.23
C LYS A 54 11.47 -15.76 16.89
N ASP A 55 11.01 -17.01 16.83
CA ASP A 55 11.12 -17.84 15.62
C ASP A 55 10.03 -17.52 14.61
N LYS A 56 8.80 -17.29 15.09
CA LYS A 56 7.63 -17.05 14.23
C LYS A 56 7.42 -15.56 13.93
N PRO A 57 7.11 -15.19 12.67
CA PRO A 57 6.79 -13.79 12.32
C PRO A 57 5.64 -13.21 13.16
N LEU A 58 4.59 -13.98 13.42
CA LEU A 58 3.45 -13.54 14.25
C LEU A 58 3.87 -13.22 15.70
N GLU A 59 4.81 -13.97 16.27
CA GLU A 59 5.33 -13.69 17.62
C GLU A 59 6.17 -12.43 17.65
N ARG A 60 6.92 -12.14 16.58
CA ARG A 60 7.63 -10.87 16.40
C ARG A 60 6.64 -9.71 16.31
N TYR A 61 5.55 -9.88 15.58
CA TYR A 61 4.48 -8.87 15.49
C TYR A 61 3.87 -8.58 16.86
N ILE A 62 3.50 -9.62 17.61
CA ILE A 62 2.95 -9.48 18.97
C ILE A 62 3.94 -8.74 19.88
N PHE A 63 5.23 -9.12 19.84
CA PHE A 63 6.27 -8.44 20.63
C PHE A 63 6.37 -6.95 20.27
N MET A 64 6.38 -6.62 18.98
CA MET A 64 6.48 -5.23 18.53
C MET A 64 5.24 -4.41 18.95
N GLN A 65 4.04 -4.96 18.90
CA GLN A 65 2.84 -4.27 19.38
C GLN A 65 2.89 -4.01 20.90
N GLN A 66 3.38 -4.99 21.67
CA GLN A 66 3.59 -4.77 23.11
C GLN A 66 4.66 -3.72 23.39
N LEU A 67 5.72 -3.68 22.58
CA LEU A 67 6.75 -2.66 22.69
C LEU A 67 6.19 -1.28 22.36
N LYS A 68 5.33 -1.16 21.35
CA LYS A 68 4.64 0.09 20.99
C LYS A 68 3.87 0.65 22.19
N ASP A 69 3.14 -0.20 22.89
CA ASP A 69 2.36 0.18 24.08
C ASP A 69 3.24 0.53 25.28
N ALA A 70 4.36 -0.18 25.47
CA ALA A 70 5.23 -0.01 26.62
C ALA A 70 6.21 1.17 26.46
N ASP A 71 6.79 1.31 25.28
CA ASP A 71 7.77 2.33 24.94
C ASP A 71 7.70 2.70 23.45
N LEU A 72 6.87 3.70 23.16
CA LEU A 72 6.61 4.20 21.81
C LEU A 72 7.89 4.69 21.09
N ASP A 73 8.80 5.36 21.81
CA ASP A 73 10.06 5.86 21.22
C ASP A 73 10.98 4.69 20.87
N MET A 74 11.08 3.66 21.72
CA MET A 74 11.86 2.46 21.41
C MET A 74 11.30 1.71 20.21
N PHE A 75 9.96 1.60 20.12
CA PHE A 75 9.29 0.98 18.98
C PHE A 75 9.66 1.66 17.66
N TYR A 76 9.51 2.98 17.56
CA TYR A 76 9.86 3.70 16.34
C TYR A 76 11.37 3.77 16.10
N ARG A 77 12.19 3.85 17.16
CA ARG A 77 13.65 3.82 17.05
C ARG A 77 14.13 2.52 16.41
N LEU A 78 13.69 1.36 16.92
CA LEU A 78 14.01 0.07 16.32
C LEU A 78 13.50 -0.03 14.89
N THR A 79 12.25 0.38 14.66
CA THR A 79 11.62 0.33 13.34
C THR A 79 12.41 1.14 12.31
N MET A 80 12.89 2.34 12.66
CA MET A 80 13.69 3.19 11.77
C MET A 80 15.10 2.63 11.55
N ASP A 81 15.77 2.13 12.60
CA ASP A 81 17.13 1.59 12.49
C ASP A 81 17.18 0.26 11.70
N HIS A 82 16.09 -0.52 11.73
CA HIS A 82 16.00 -1.85 11.13
C HIS A 82 14.77 -2.02 10.22
N MET A 83 14.45 -1.00 9.40
CA MET A 83 13.26 -1.00 8.54
C MET A 83 13.13 -2.26 7.68
N SER A 84 14.22 -2.73 7.05
CA SER A 84 14.20 -3.91 6.16
C SER A 84 13.84 -5.23 6.88
N GLU A 85 14.12 -5.31 8.18
CA GLU A 85 13.80 -6.46 9.04
C GLU A 85 12.41 -6.33 9.67
N ILE A 86 12.04 -5.12 10.10
CA ILE A 86 10.85 -4.88 10.93
C ILE A 86 9.60 -4.56 10.10
N VAL A 87 9.73 -3.86 8.96
CA VAL A 87 8.57 -3.56 8.11
C VAL A 87 7.83 -4.83 7.65
N PRO A 88 8.50 -5.92 7.21
CA PRO A 88 7.81 -7.17 6.88
C PRO A 88 7.11 -7.86 8.06
N VAL A 89 7.47 -7.50 9.30
CA VAL A 89 6.81 -7.97 10.53
C VAL A 89 5.59 -7.12 10.85
N LEU A 90 5.70 -5.79 10.75
CA LEU A 90 4.62 -4.84 11.06
C LEU A 90 3.59 -4.69 9.94
N TYR A 91 3.98 -5.05 8.72
CA TYR A 91 3.18 -4.93 7.51
C TYR A 91 3.18 -6.25 6.72
N THR A 92 2.95 -6.22 5.41
CA THR A 92 2.89 -7.43 4.59
C THR A 92 4.25 -8.15 4.54
N PRO A 93 4.27 -9.50 4.64
CA PRO A 93 3.11 -10.41 4.69
C PRO A 93 2.51 -10.65 6.09
N THR A 94 3.27 -10.42 7.17
CA THR A 94 2.91 -10.85 8.55
C THR A 94 1.63 -10.19 9.08
N VAL A 95 1.33 -8.96 8.67
CA VAL A 95 0.08 -8.28 9.07
C VAL A 95 -1.17 -9.05 8.61
N GLY A 96 -1.10 -9.82 7.51
CA GLY A 96 -2.18 -10.68 7.08
C GLY A 96 -2.47 -11.80 8.09
N ASP A 97 -1.42 -12.44 8.61
CA ASP A 97 -1.53 -13.44 9.68
C ASP A 97 -2.05 -12.81 10.97
N ALA A 98 -1.61 -11.59 11.28
CA ALA A 98 -2.09 -10.83 12.42
C ALA A 98 -3.59 -10.50 12.30
N CYS A 99 -4.08 -10.18 11.09
CA CYS A 99 -5.50 -9.99 10.85
C CYS A 99 -6.27 -11.30 11.05
N LEU A 100 -5.83 -12.40 10.42
CA LEU A 100 -6.51 -13.70 10.56
C LEU A 100 -6.66 -14.15 12.02
N ASN A 101 -5.70 -13.80 12.87
CA ASN A 101 -5.67 -14.18 14.28
C ASN A 101 -5.98 -13.01 15.24
N PHE A 102 -6.45 -11.86 14.76
CA PHE A 102 -6.49 -10.62 15.56
C PHE A 102 -7.26 -10.79 16.87
N SER A 103 -8.46 -11.38 16.79
CA SER A 103 -9.29 -11.71 17.95
C SER A 103 -8.59 -12.59 18.99
N HIS A 104 -7.74 -13.52 18.56
CA HIS A 104 -7.00 -14.45 19.44
C HIS A 104 -5.73 -13.84 20.03
N ILE A 105 -5.10 -12.91 19.33
CA ILE A 105 -3.85 -12.26 19.76
C ILE A 105 -4.08 -10.91 20.45
N TYR A 106 -5.32 -10.46 20.56
CA TYR A 106 -5.69 -9.19 21.16
C TYR A 106 -5.21 -9.09 22.61
N ARG A 107 -4.61 -7.93 22.95
CA ARG A 107 -4.06 -7.69 24.30
C ARG A 107 -4.46 -6.33 24.85
N ARG A 108 -4.37 -5.30 24.02
CA ARG A 108 -4.67 -3.92 24.38
C ARG A 108 -5.38 -3.21 23.23
N PRO A 109 -6.24 -2.23 23.54
CA PRO A 109 -6.88 -1.41 22.53
C PRO A 109 -5.85 -0.49 21.86
N ASP A 110 -5.81 -0.52 20.52
CA ASP A 110 -5.07 0.43 19.69
C ASP A 110 -6.01 0.88 18.57
N GLY A 111 -6.32 2.18 18.55
CA GLY A 111 -7.31 2.76 17.64
C GLY A 111 -8.74 2.84 18.19
N LEU A 112 -9.66 3.27 17.33
CA LEU A 112 -11.07 3.47 17.62
C LEU A 112 -11.90 2.44 16.87
N PHE A 113 -12.88 1.85 17.55
CA PHE A 113 -13.83 0.90 16.97
C PHE A 113 -15.21 1.55 17.02
N ILE A 114 -15.91 1.57 15.89
CA ILE A 114 -17.26 2.14 15.79
C ILE A 114 -18.15 1.07 15.18
N SER A 115 -19.13 0.61 15.95
CA SER A 115 -20.07 -0.43 15.53
C SER A 115 -21.28 0.16 14.82
N TYR A 116 -21.96 -0.64 14.01
CA TYR A 116 -23.30 -0.29 13.51
C TYR A 116 -24.28 0.09 14.63
N GLU A 117 -24.14 -0.49 15.83
CA GLU A 117 -24.98 -0.17 17.00
C GLU A 117 -24.77 1.26 17.52
N ASP A 118 -23.68 1.91 17.11
CA ASP A 118 -23.36 3.30 17.44
C ASP A 118 -24.01 4.31 16.49
N LYS A 119 -24.74 3.85 15.45
CA LYS A 119 -25.49 4.73 14.53
C LYS A 119 -26.43 5.65 15.33
N GLY A 120 -26.43 6.93 14.98
CA GLY A 120 -27.08 8.04 15.70
C GLY A 120 -26.29 8.60 16.89
N ARG A 121 -25.15 7.98 17.24
CA ARG A 121 -24.30 8.35 18.38
C ARG A 121 -22.81 8.37 18.02
N ILE A 122 -22.45 8.32 16.74
CA ILE A 122 -21.05 8.23 16.29
C ILE A 122 -20.21 9.37 16.86
N GLY A 123 -20.72 10.60 16.85
CA GLY A 123 -20.05 11.77 17.42
C GLY A 123 -19.68 11.61 18.90
N SER A 124 -20.45 10.85 19.68
CA SER A 124 -20.12 10.57 21.08
C SER A 124 -18.92 9.62 21.23
N ILE A 125 -18.80 8.66 20.33
CA ILE A 125 -17.67 7.71 20.29
C ILE A 125 -16.40 8.41 19.84
N LEU A 126 -16.48 9.23 18.78
CA LEU A 126 -15.36 10.04 18.30
C LEU A 126 -14.80 10.96 19.39
N ARG A 127 -15.66 11.46 20.29
CA ARG A 127 -15.23 12.29 21.43
C ARG A 127 -14.36 11.53 22.43
N ASN A 128 -14.38 10.21 22.48
CA ASN A 128 -13.56 9.44 23.43
C ASN A 128 -12.08 9.39 23.03
N TRP A 129 -11.73 9.74 21.78
CA TRP A 129 -10.35 9.71 21.34
C TRP A 129 -9.47 10.70 22.11
N PRO A 130 -8.33 10.25 22.70
CA PRO A 130 -7.41 11.15 23.38
C PRO A 130 -6.71 12.07 22.35
N ARG A 131 -6.50 13.34 22.71
CA ARG A 131 -5.73 14.31 21.89
C ARG A 131 -6.34 14.59 20.50
N ARG A 132 -7.67 14.71 20.42
CA ARG A 132 -8.41 15.02 19.17
C ARG A 132 -7.83 16.20 18.37
N ASP A 133 -7.43 17.26 19.07
CA ASP A 133 -6.89 18.48 18.45
C ASP A 133 -5.55 18.26 17.73
N GLU A 134 -4.83 17.18 18.05
CA GLU A 134 -3.55 16.82 17.45
C GLU A 134 -3.66 15.86 16.27
N ALA A 135 -4.80 15.19 16.12
CA ALA A 135 -5.02 14.21 15.05
C ALA A 135 -5.02 14.90 13.67
N ARG A 136 -4.30 14.33 12.72
CA ARG A 136 -4.10 14.85 11.35
C ARG A 136 -4.34 13.79 10.29
N MET A 137 -4.24 12.51 10.63
CA MET A 137 -4.42 11.43 9.68
C MET A 137 -5.15 10.27 10.33
N SER A 138 -6.15 9.73 9.64
CA SER A 138 -6.80 8.48 9.99
C SER A 138 -6.71 7.49 8.84
N VAL A 139 -6.53 6.22 9.19
CA VAL A 139 -6.76 5.10 8.26
C VAL A 139 -7.97 4.35 8.78
N VAL A 140 -8.99 4.26 7.93
CA VAL A 140 -10.31 3.71 8.23
C VAL A 140 -10.51 2.47 7.37
N THR A 141 -10.96 1.38 7.98
CA THR A 141 -11.34 0.15 7.28
C THR A 141 -12.64 -0.41 7.86
N ASP A 142 -13.47 -1.05 7.02
CA ASP A 142 -14.60 -1.87 7.47
C ASP A 142 -14.29 -3.38 7.50
N GLY A 143 -13.06 -3.74 7.16
CA GLY A 143 -12.58 -5.12 7.13
C GLY A 143 -13.23 -6.01 6.07
N SER A 144 -13.97 -5.45 5.11
CA SER A 144 -14.73 -6.24 4.13
C SER A 144 -13.86 -6.85 3.02
N ARG A 145 -12.68 -6.28 2.78
CA ARG A 145 -11.72 -6.79 1.79
C ARG A 145 -10.29 -6.60 2.25
N ILE A 146 -9.91 -7.28 3.34
CA ILE A 146 -8.54 -7.21 3.85
C ILE A 146 -7.58 -7.90 2.89
N LEU A 147 -6.68 -7.13 2.26
CA LEU A 147 -5.70 -7.61 1.29
C LEU A 147 -6.35 -8.55 0.23
N GLY A 148 -5.80 -9.75 0.07
CA GLY A 148 -6.38 -10.86 -0.69
C GLY A 148 -7.07 -11.92 0.18
N LEU A 149 -7.31 -11.63 1.47
CA LEU A 149 -7.83 -12.57 2.47
C LEU A 149 -9.37 -12.52 2.58
N GLY A 150 -10.00 -11.48 2.04
CA GLY A 150 -11.45 -11.33 1.99
C GLY A 150 -12.01 -10.62 3.22
N ASP A 151 -13.24 -10.97 3.60
CA ASP A 151 -13.95 -10.36 4.73
C ASP A 151 -13.43 -10.89 6.06
N LEU A 152 -12.77 -10.02 6.83
CA LEU A 152 -12.30 -10.30 8.18
C LEU A 152 -13.03 -9.49 9.26
N GLY A 153 -13.96 -8.60 8.89
CA GLY A 153 -14.66 -7.75 9.86
C GLY A 153 -13.70 -6.93 10.74
N ILE A 154 -13.95 -6.90 12.05
CA ILE A 154 -13.12 -6.11 12.99
C ILE A 154 -11.65 -6.57 13.04
N ASN A 155 -11.39 -7.83 12.64
CA ASN A 155 -10.04 -8.37 12.54
C ASN A 155 -9.18 -7.68 11.47
N GLY A 156 -9.78 -6.77 10.68
CA GLY A 156 -9.07 -5.88 9.76
C GLY A 156 -8.32 -4.72 10.41
N MET A 157 -8.58 -4.38 11.67
CA MET A 157 -7.93 -3.26 12.37
C MET A 157 -6.39 -3.22 12.29
N PRO A 158 -5.65 -4.36 12.32
CA PRO A 158 -4.19 -4.35 12.15
C PRO A 158 -3.71 -3.69 10.86
N ILE A 159 -4.51 -3.65 9.79
CA ILE A 159 -4.16 -2.91 8.56
C ILE A 159 -4.09 -1.41 8.83
N SER A 160 -5.14 -0.84 9.44
CA SER A 160 -5.17 0.58 9.81
C SER A 160 -3.99 0.95 10.73
N ILE A 161 -3.72 0.11 11.73
CA ILE A 161 -2.59 0.29 12.65
C ILE A 161 -1.25 0.22 11.89
N GLY A 162 -1.08 -0.80 11.04
CA GLY A 162 0.14 -1.05 10.27
C GLY A 162 0.47 0.10 9.34
N LYS A 163 -0.52 0.59 8.57
CA LYS A 163 -0.35 1.74 7.67
C LYS A 163 0.10 2.99 8.42
N LEU A 164 -0.56 3.31 9.54
CA LEU A 164 -0.21 4.47 10.35
C LEU A 164 1.18 4.34 10.98
N ASN A 165 1.60 3.14 11.39
CA ASN A 165 2.96 2.91 11.85
C ASN A 165 3.98 3.20 10.74
N LEU A 166 3.68 2.89 9.48
CA LEU A 166 4.53 3.22 8.34
C LEU A 166 4.55 4.72 8.02
N TYR A 167 3.43 5.43 8.17
CA TYR A 167 3.40 6.89 8.05
C TYR A 167 4.29 7.56 9.10
N VAL A 168 4.25 7.07 10.34
CA VAL A 168 5.10 7.61 11.40
C VAL A 168 6.56 7.29 11.14
N ALA A 169 6.90 6.01 10.92
CA ALA A 169 8.29 5.59 10.77
C ALA A 169 8.92 6.08 9.45
N GLY A 170 8.16 6.09 8.36
CA GLY A 170 8.65 6.42 7.02
C GLY A 170 8.53 7.89 6.63
N ALA A 171 7.57 8.64 7.18
CA ALA A 171 7.35 10.05 6.84
C ALA A 171 7.69 11.01 7.97
N GLY A 172 7.92 10.51 9.18
CA GLY A 172 8.07 11.35 10.35
C GLY A 172 6.75 12.04 10.75
N ILE A 173 5.58 11.47 10.38
CA ILE A 173 4.31 11.91 10.97
C ILE A 173 4.39 11.68 12.48
N ARG A 174 3.92 12.64 13.28
CA ARG A 174 3.96 12.49 14.73
C ARG A 174 3.06 11.33 15.18
N PRO A 175 3.54 10.43 16.06
CA PRO A 175 2.72 9.33 16.59
C PRO A 175 1.40 9.78 17.24
N SER A 176 1.38 10.96 17.88
CA SER A 176 0.16 11.49 18.49
C SER A 176 -0.84 12.08 17.50
N SER A 177 -0.46 12.20 16.23
CA SER A 177 -1.30 12.78 15.16
C SER A 177 -2.00 11.74 14.31
N VAL A 178 -1.81 10.45 14.57
CA VAL A 178 -2.45 9.36 13.81
C VAL A 178 -3.59 8.71 14.60
N LEU A 179 -4.63 8.30 13.90
CA LEU A 179 -5.85 7.70 14.46
C LEU A 179 -6.27 6.47 13.63
N PRO A 180 -6.01 5.24 14.08
CA PRO A 180 -6.55 4.05 13.42
C PRO A 180 -8.03 3.89 13.73
N ILE A 181 -8.88 3.65 12.72
CA ILE A 181 -10.31 3.41 12.91
C ILE A 181 -10.71 2.10 12.21
N CYS A 182 -11.54 1.31 12.89
CA CYS A 182 -12.24 0.17 12.30
C CYS A 182 -13.76 0.35 12.46
N LEU A 183 -14.48 0.24 11.34
CA LEU A 183 -15.95 0.33 11.29
C LEU A 183 -16.53 -1.08 11.28
N ASP A 184 -17.17 -1.49 12.37
CA ASP A 184 -17.77 -2.80 12.50
C ASP A 184 -19.24 -2.78 12.04
N LEU A 185 -19.42 -3.04 10.75
CA LEU A 185 -20.72 -3.16 10.11
C LEU A 185 -21.21 -4.62 10.04
N GLY A 186 -20.60 -5.52 10.83
CA GLY A 186 -20.78 -6.96 10.76
C GLY A 186 -19.75 -7.65 9.84
N THR A 187 -19.84 -8.97 9.74
CA THR A 187 -19.00 -9.78 8.83
C THR A 187 -19.80 -10.91 8.21
N ASN A 188 -19.54 -11.21 6.93
CA ASN A 188 -20.14 -12.35 6.23
C ASN A 188 -19.31 -13.63 6.38
N ASN A 189 -18.23 -13.60 7.18
CA ASN A 189 -17.36 -14.72 7.41
C ASN A 189 -17.92 -15.66 8.49
N GLU A 190 -18.52 -16.76 8.06
CA GLU A 190 -19.15 -17.75 8.95
C GLU A 190 -18.19 -18.33 10.00
N LYS A 191 -16.87 -18.36 9.73
CA LYS A 191 -15.88 -18.81 10.74
C LYS A 191 -15.81 -17.86 11.92
N PHE A 192 -15.83 -16.55 11.68
CA PHE A 192 -15.77 -15.54 12.74
C PHE A 192 -17.12 -15.39 13.44
N LEU A 193 -18.24 -15.53 12.72
CA LEU A 193 -19.57 -15.57 13.34
C LEU A 193 -19.73 -16.75 14.32
N ALA A 194 -19.06 -17.87 14.05
CA ALA A 194 -19.06 -19.04 14.93
C ALA A 194 -17.94 -19.03 15.99
N ASP A 195 -16.99 -18.09 15.91
CA ASP A 195 -15.84 -18.05 16.82
C ASP A 195 -16.22 -17.30 18.12
N PRO A 196 -16.19 -17.96 19.29
CA PRO A 196 -16.54 -17.32 20.57
C PRO A 196 -15.54 -16.25 21.00
N LEU A 197 -14.34 -16.22 20.40
CA LEU A 197 -13.32 -15.20 20.69
C LEU A 197 -13.37 -14.02 19.73
N TYR A 198 -14.25 -14.04 18.74
CA TYR A 198 -14.39 -12.92 17.80
C TYR A 198 -14.79 -11.64 18.52
N LEU A 199 -14.04 -10.56 18.28
CA LEU A 199 -14.21 -9.27 18.97
C LEU A 199 -15.30 -8.37 18.37
N GLY A 200 -15.76 -8.69 17.16
CA GLY A 200 -16.74 -7.87 16.45
C GLY A 200 -18.16 -8.35 16.70
N ASN A 201 -19.12 -7.61 16.17
CA ASN A 201 -20.52 -7.96 16.26
C ASN A 201 -20.77 -9.29 15.51
N PRO A 202 -21.37 -10.30 16.17
CA PRO A 202 -21.67 -11.60 15.57
C PRO A 202 -22.92 -11.52 14.69
N GLN A 203 -22.92 -10.60 13.74
CA GLN A 203 -23.98 -10.40 12.76
C GLN A 203 -23.41 -10.32 11.35
N LYS A 204 -24.22 -10.71 10.38
CA LYS A 204 -23.91 -10.50 8.96
C LYS A 204 -23.83 -9.01 8.66
N ARG A 205 -23.13 -8.67 7.58
CA ARG A 205 -23.03 -7.27 7.16
C ARG A 205 -24.42 -6.69 6.91
N VAL A 206 -24.65 -5.49 7.43
CA VAL A 206 -25.93 -4.78 7.27
C VAL A 206 -26.18 -4.43 5.80
N ALA A 207 -27.42 -4.08 5.48
CA ALA A 207 -27.80 -3.81 4.09
C ALA A 207 -27.05 -2.59 3.52
N ASP A 208 -26.83 -2.57 2.20
CA ASP A 208 -26.06 -1.51 1.53
C ASP A 208 -26.58 -0.09 1.84
N GLN A 209 -27.90 0.08 1.90
CA GLN A 209 -28.52 1.37 2.23
C GLN A 209 -28.22 1.80 3.68
N GLU A 210 -28.25 0.86 4.62
CA GLU A 210 -27.95 1.15 6.02
C GLU A 210 -26.47 1.50 6.23
N MET A 211 -25.58 0.81 5.50
CA MET A 211 -24.15 1.14 5.48
C MET A 211 -23.90 2.53 4.90
N GLU A 212 -24.66 2.96 3.90
CA GLU A 212 -24.54 4.30 3.33
C GLU A 212 -24.95 5.39 4.30
N GLU A 213 -26.10 5.24 4.96
CA GLU A 213 -26.56 6.18 6.00
C GLU A 213 -25.56 6.26 7.16
N PHE A 214 -25.00 5.11 7.56
CA PHE A 214 -23.95 5.07 8.58
C PHE A 214 -22.69 5.84 8.14
N MET A 215 -22.24 5.64 6.89
CA MET A 215 -21.06 6.33 6.37
C MET A 215 -21.25 7.83 6.22
N ASP A 216 -22.47 8.28 5.88
CA ASP A 216 -22.79 9.72 5.87
C ASP A 216 -22.67 10.33 7.27
N GLU A 217 -23.27 9.69 8.28
CA GLU A 217 -23.15 10.13 9.68
C GLU A 217 -21.69 10.12 10.11
N PHE A 218 -20.95 9.04 9.83
CA PHE A 218 -19.54 8.92 10.18
C PHE A 218 -18.70 10.05 9.58
N MET A 219 -18.81 10.31 8.27
CA MET A 219 -18.04 11.35 7.61
C MET A 219 -18.42 12.75 8.09
N HIS A 220 -19.71 12.99 8.33
CA HIS A 220 -20.20 14.24 8.91
C HIS A 220 -19.61 14.49 10.30
N GLU A 221 -19.74 13.53 11.21
CA GLU A 221 -19.23 13.62 12.58
C GLU A 221 -17.71 13.70 12.63
N MET A 222 -17.01 13.01 11.73
CA MET A 222 -15.55 13.13 11.57
C MET A 222 -15.14 14.55 11.18
N SER A 223 -15.89 15.21 10.29
CA SER A 223 -15.60 16.59 9.87
C SER A 223 -15.78 17.61 11.01
N ILE A 224 -16.72 17.36 11.92
CA ILE A 224 -17.01 18.21 13.07
C ILE A 224 -15.95 17.99 14.16
N HIS A 225 -15.67 16.73 14.49
CA HIS A 225 -14.80 16.37 15.61
C HIS A 225 -13.31 16.39 15.26
N PHE A 226 -12.96 16.24 13.98
CA PHE A 226 -11.58 16.25 13.47
C PHE A 226 -11.45 17.10 12.19
N PRO A 227 -11.69 18.42 12.25
CA PRO A 227 -11.76 19.29 11.07
C PRO A 227 -10.45 19.43 10.27
N LYS A 228 -9.31 18.99 10.84
CA LYS A 228 -7.97 19.07 10.23
C LYS A 228 -7.40 17.71 9.87
N LEU A 229 -8.23 16.67 9.91
CA LEU A 229 -7.80 15.30 9.74
C LEU A 229 -8.08 14.85 8.30
N LEU A 230 -7.06 14.26 7.67
CA LEU A 230 -7.16 13.54 6.41
C LEU A 230 -7.65 12.12 6.66
N VAL A 231 -8.70 11.70 5.97
CA VAL A 231 -9.25 10.35 6.05
C VAL A 231 -8.72 9.49 4.89
N GLN A 232 -8.05 8.40 5.20
CA GLN A 232 -7.67 7.36 4.24
C GLN A 232 -8.63 6.18 4.38
N PHE A 233 -9.36 5.84 3.33
CA PHE A 233 -10.10 4.59 3.25
C PHE A 233 -9.19 3.45 2.78
N GLU A 234 -9.29 2.31 3.46
CA GLU A 234 -8.43 1.14 3.24
C GLU A 234 -9.24 -0.16 3.33
N ASP A 235 -8.99 -1.08 2.40
CA ASP A 235 -9.49 -2.46 2.41
C ASP A 235 -11.03 -2.58 2.51
N PHE A 236 -11.73 -1.64 1.87
CA PHE A 236 -13.17 -1.73 1.64
C PHE A 236 -13.50 -2.63 0.44
N SER A 237 -14.69 -3.22 0.44
CA SER A 237 -15.22 -3.97 -0.70
C SER A 237 -15.18 -3.09 -1.95
N THR A 238 -14.88 -3.68 -3.11
CA THR A 238 -14.60 -2.92 -4.34
C THR A 238 -15.70 -1.91 -4.67
N ASP A 239 -16.95 -2.35 -4.58
CA ASP A 239 -18.10 -1.52 -4.92
C ASP A 239 -18.27 -0.37 -3.92
N ASN A 240 -18.11 -0.64 -2.62
CA ASN A 240 -18.16 0.38 -1.57
C ASN A 240 -16.98 1.36 -1.66
N ALA A 241 -15.78 0.89 -1.96
CA ALA A 241 -14.59 1.72 -2.11
C ALA A 241 -14.79 2.81 -3.18
N PHE A 242 -15.28 2.42 -4.37
CA PHE A 242 -15.57 3.39 -5.44
C PHE A 242 -16.76 4.29 -5.08
N LYS A 243 -17.82 3.72 -4.50
CA LYS A 243 -19.03 4.44 -4.10
C LYS A 243 -18.72 5.54 -3.08
N TYR A 244 -18.04 5.20 -1.99
CA TYR A 244 -17.67 6.14 -0.93
C TYR A 244 -16.66 7.18 -1.41
N LEU A 245 -15.67 6.77 -2.22
CA LEU A 245 -14.74 7.73 -2.81
C LEU A 245 -15.47 8.76 -3.68
N ALA A 246 -16.36 8.33 -4.58
CA ALA A 246 -17.10 9.24 -5.45
C ALA A 246 -18.02 10.18 -4.66
N ARG A 247 -18.64 9.69 -3.59
CA ARG A 247 -19.57 10.44 -2.72
C ARG A 247 -18.86 11.52 -1.90
N PHE A 248 -17.71 11.20 -1.31
CA PHE A 248 -17.10 12.03 -0.27
C PHE A 248 -15.90 12.88 -0.74
N ARG A 249 -15.21 12.52 -1.82
CA ARG A 249 -13.96 13.20 -2.27
C ARG A 249 -14.06 14.70 -2.54
N ASN A 250 -15.25 15.19 -2.89
CA ASN A 250 -15.48 16.61 -3.20
C ASN A 250 -16.02 17.40 -1.99
N GLN A 251 -16.31 16.73 -0.88
CA GLN A 251 -16.90 17.31 0.33
C GLN A 251 -15.94 17.31 1.51
N TYR A 252 -15.11 16.26 1.62
CA TYR A 252 -14.21 16.03 2.75
C TYR A 252 -12.78 15.76 2.27
N PRO A 253 -11.76 16.03 3.12
CA PRO A 253 -10.38 15.61 2.86
C PRO A 253 -10.27 14.09 3.00
N VAL A 254 -10.58 13.37 1.92
CA VAL A 254 -10.60 11.92 1.88
C VAL A 254 -9.98 11.38 0.61
N PHE A 255 -9.28 10.26 0.73
CA PHE A 255 -8.81 9.46 -0.40
C PHE A 255 -8.93 7.97 -0.08
N ASN A 256 -8.90 7.12 -1.11
CA ASN A 256 -8.89 5.68 -0.94
C ASN A 256 -7.55 5.10 -1.39
N ASP A 257 -6.92 4.34 -0.51
CA ASP A 257 -5.60 3.76 -0.76
C ASP A 257 -5.60 2.69 -1.84
N ASP A 258 -6.62 1.84 -1.90
CA ASP A 258 -6.69 0.77 -2.89
C ASP A 258 -6.89 1.27 -4.32
N ILE A 259 -7.61 2.38 -4.47
CA ILE A 259 -7.95 2.99 -5.76
C ILE A 259 -6.89 4.03 -6.14
N GLN A 260 -6.71 5.04 -5.29
CA GLN A 260 -5.83 6.17 -5.57
C GLN A 260 -4.43 5.93 -5.04
N GLY A 261 -4.28 5.26 -3.90
CA GLY A 261 -2.99 4.96 -3.28
C GLY A 261 -2.21 3.89 -4.03
N THR A 262 -2.81 2.80 -4.51
CA THR A 262 -2.20 1.85 -5.45
C THR A 262 -2.04 2.52 -6.80
N GLY A 263 -3.06 3.31 -7.19
CA GLY A 263 -2.94 4.28 -8.26
C GLY A 263 -1.73 5.20 -8.10
N ALA A 264 -1.25 5.49 -6.89
CA ALA A 264 -0.12 6.35 -6.48
C ALA A 264 1.18 5.64 -6.08
N VAL A 265 1.19 4.39 -5.68
CA VAL A 265 2.43 3.61 -5.71
C VAL A 265 2.77 3.33 -7.17
N VAL A 266 1.76 3.23 -8.02
CA VAL A 266 1.90 3.38 -9.47
C VAL A 266 2.14 4.84 -9.88
N LEU A 267 1.41 5.81 -9.32
CA LEU A 267 1.50 7.25 -9.61
C LEU A 267 2.63 7.90 -8.80
N GLY A 268 2.49 8.38 -7.55
CA GLY A 268 3.48 8.75 -6.48
C GLY A 268 4.97 8.34 -6.53
N TYR A 269 5.36 7.45 -7.45
CA TYR A 269 6.49 7.75 -8.35
C TYR A 269 6.31 9.01 -9.26
N ALA A 270 5.35 9.92 -8.99
CA ALA A 270 4.92 10.98 -9.90
C ALA A 270 4.79 12.35 -9.24
N LEU A 271 4.84 12.47 -7.91
CA LEU A 271 4.74 13.79 -7.26
C LEU A 271 5.95 14.20 -6.41
N GLN A 272 6.82 13.27 -6.01
CA GLN A 272 8.17 13.63 -5.53
C GLN A 272 9.31 13.10 -6.40
N ALA A 273 8.97 12.24 -7.35
CA ALA A 273 9.78 11.93 -8.50
C ALA A 273 9.02 12.42 -9.74
N SER A 274 9.34 13.62 -10.22
CA SER A 274 9.04 14.00 -11.61
C SER A 274 9.80 13.12 -12.64
N LEU A 275 10.37 11.99 -12.20
CA LEU A 275 11.27 11.16 -12.97
C LEU A 275 10.94 9.67 -12.98
N VAL A 276 10.34 8.99 -11.99
CA VAL A 276 10.60 7.53 -11.87
C VAL A 276 9.56 6.56 -12.48
N MET A 277 8.23 6.79 -12.44
CA MET A 277 7.26 5.96 -13.22
C MET A 277 6.89 6.57 -14.55
N ARG A 278 7.07 7.90 -14.70
CA ARG A 278 7.43 8.44 -16.01
C ARG A 278 8.67 7.68 -16.51
N SER A 279 9.77 7.56 -15.78
CA SER A 279 10.88 6.72 -16.28
C SER A 279 10.69 5.20 -16.15
N GLY A 280 9.51 4.68 -15.81
CA GLY A 280 9.26 3.24 -15.69
C GLY A 280 8.46 2.80 -16.90
N PHE A 281 7.18 3.13 -16.91
CA PHE A 281 6.35 2.97 -18.11
C PHE A 281 6.74 3.97 -19.20
N VAL A 282 6.96 5.27 -18.95
CA VAL A 282 7.39 6.20 -20.05
C VAL A 282 8.84 5.95 -20.47
N ASN A 283 9.75 5.45 -19.63
CA ASN A 283 11.05 5.00 -20.14
C ASN A 283 10.93 3.66 -20.85
N ALA A 284 10.19 2.69 -20.34
CA ALA A 284 9.98 1.44 -21.05
C ALA A 284 9.22 1.67 -22.36
N ALA A 285 8.26 2.58 -22.38
CA ALA A 285 7.52 3.04 -23.55
C ALA A 285 8.42 3.86 -24.46
N ARG A 286 9.27 4.76 -23.96
CA ARG A 286 10.26 5.50 -24.76
C ARG A 286 11.30 4.56 -25.36
N LEU A 287 11.80 3.59 -24.61
CA LEU A 287 12.74 2.57 -25.07
C LEU A 287 12.08 1.60 -26.05
N SER A 288 10.81 1.24 -25.83
CA SER A 288 10.01 0.43 -26.74
C SER A 288 9.66 1.20 -28.01
N SER A 289 9.37 2.50 -27.88
CA SER A 289 9.14 3.48 -28.94
C SER A 289 10.41 3.71 -29.77
N GLU A 290 11.57 3.84 -29.14
CA GLU A 290 12.88 3.97 -29.78
C GLU A 290 13.27 2.69 -30.54
N ALA A 291 13.05 1.52 -29.94
CA ALA A 291 13.30 0.24 -30.61
C ALA A 291 12.36 0.05 -31.80
N SER A 292 11.06 0.25 -31.61
CA SER A 292 10.04 -0.04 -32.63
C SER A 292 9.72 1.10 -33.60
N GLY A 293 10.28 2.30 -33.39
CA GLY A 293 9.95 3.51 -34.14
C GLY A 293 8.53 4.05 -33.92
N ARG A 294 7.78 3.55 -32.93
CA ARG A 294 6.36 3.91 -32.69
C ARG A 294 6.24 5.12 -31.78
N PRO A 295 5.38 6.10 -32.06
CA PRO A 295 5.16 7.22 -31.14
C PRO A 295 4.44 6.80 -29.85
N LEU A 296 4.67 7.56 -28.75
CA LEU A 296 4.14 7.22 -27.42
C LEU A 296 2.61 7.14 -27.35
N ASN A 297 1.91 7.77 -28.29
CA ASN A 297 0.46 7.78 -28.42
C ASN A 297 -0.11 6.48 -29.06
N GLU A 298 0.73 5.60 -29.60
CA GLU A 298 0.31 4.32 -30.20
C GLU A 298 0.42 3.13 -29.22
N HIS A 299 0.82 3.37 -27.98
CA HIS A 299 0.91 2.32 -26.97
C HIS A 299 -0.47 1.82 -26.54
N ARG A 300 -0.73 0.53 -26.77
CA ARG A 300 -1.87 -0.19 -26.22
C ARG A 300 -1.50 -0.90 -24.93
N ILE A 301 -2.30 -0.72 -23.88
CA ILE A 301 -2.04 -1.26 -22.53
C ILE A 301 -3.13 -2.27 -22.17
N LEU A 302 -2.72 -3.49 -21.84
CA LEU A 302 -3.61 -4.56 -21.40
C LEU A 302 -3.47 -4.80 -19.89
N PHE A 303 -4.57 -4.65 -19.17
CA PHE A 303 -4.69 -4.92 -17.74
C PHE A 303 -5.29 -6.29 -17.50
N PHE A 304 -4.49 -7.19 -16.92
CA PHE A 304 -4.94 -8.46 -16.40
C PHE A 304 -5.35 -8.32 -14.94
N GLY A 305 -6.64 -8.10 -14.71
CA GLY A 305 -7.24 -7.81 -13.41
C GLY A 305 -7.95 -6.44 -13.41
N ALA A 306 -9.28 -6.45 -13.45
CA ALA A 306 -10.12 -5.23 -13.43
C ALA A 306 -10.79 -4.98 -12.06
N GLY A 307 -10.07 -5.22 -10.96
CA GLY A 307 -10.51 -4.83 -9.61
C GLY A 307 -10.23 -3.35 -9.32
N SER A 308 -10.39 -2.93 -8.06
CA SER A 308 -10.10 -1.56 -7.60
C SER A 308 -8.72 -1.05 -8.01
N ALA A 309 -7.66 -1.82 -7.73
CA ALA A 309 -6.29 -1.48 -8.09
C ALA A 309 -6.10 -1.38 -9.61
N GLY A 310 -6.60 -2.37 -10.37
CA GLY A 310 -6.50 -2.41 -11.83
C GLY A 310 -7.17 -1.22 -12.52
N VAL A 311 -8.40 -0.91 -12.13
CA VAL A 311 -9.16 0.22 -12.67
C VAL A 311 -8.56 1.56 -12.19
N GLY A 312 -8.12 1.65 -10.93
CA GLY A 312 -7.46 2.84 -10.41
C GLY A 312 -6.20 3.20 -11.19
N VAL A 313 -5.35 2.21 -11.48
CA VAL A 313 -4.15 2.38 -12.31
C VAL A 313 -4.51 2.73 -13.75
N ALA A 314 -5.49 2.05 -14.33
CA ALA A 314 -5.96 2.35 -15.68
C ALA A 314 -6.43 3.81 -15.81
N MET A 315 -7.19 4.34 -14.85
CA MET A 315 -7.62 5.75 -14.84
C MET A 315 -6.44 6.73 -14.81
N GLN A 316 -5.39 6.42 -14.05
CA GLN A 316 -4.19 7.26 -14.01
C GLN A 316 -3.43 7.24 -15.34
N LEU A 317 -3.38 6.09 -16.02
CA LEU A 317 -2.77 6.01 -17.36
C LEU A 317 -3.61 6.73 -18.42
N THR A 318 -4.94 6.77 -18.29
CA THR A 318 -5.78 7.65 -19.13
C THR A 318 -5.34 9.10 -18.98
N SER A 319 -5.16 9.59 -17.75
CA SER A 319 -4.66 10.95 -17.51
C SER A 319 -3.27 11.18 -18.10
N PHE A 320 -2.40 10.16 -18.15
CA PHE A 320 -1.11 10.25 -18.84
C PHE A 320 -1.25 10.51 -20.35
N PHE A 321 -2.11 9.75 -21.03
CA PHE A 321 -2.38 9.96 -22.46
C PHE A 321 -3.01 11.33 -22.73
N MET A 322 -3.90 11.80 -21.85
CA MET A 322 -4.48 13.14 -21.95
C MET A 322 -3.43 14.25 -21.81
N LEU A 323 -2.42 14.07 -20.94
CA LEU A 323 -1.28 14.99 -20.83
C LEU A 323 -0.40 15.02 -22.10
N GLN A 324 -0.45 13.98 -22.93
CA GLN A 324 0.21 13.93 -24.25
C GLN A 324 -0.65 14.57 -25.36
N GLY A 325 -1.79 15.18 -25.01
CA GLY A 325 -2.67 15.89 -25.93
C GLY A 325 -3.83 15.08 -26.48
N MET A 326 -4.04 13.83 -26.01
CA MET A 326 -5.23 13.05 -26.38
C MET A 326 -6.49 13.55 -25.69
N THR A 327 -7.63 13.33 -26.32
CA THR A 327 -8.93 13.42 -25.65
C THR A 327 -9.12 12.25 -24.67
N GLU A 328 -10.03 12.39 -23.70
CA GLU A 328 -10.33 11.32 -22.74
C GLU A 328 -10.81 10.03 -23.42
N ASP A 329 -11.62 10.15 -24.48
CA ASP A 329 -12.13 9.01 -25.23
C ASP A 329 -11.03 8.26 -25.99
N GLU A 330 -10.08 8.99 -26.61
CA GLU A 330 -8.92 8.39 -27.28
C GLU A 330 -7.96 7.71 -26.29
N ALA A 331 -7.67 8.37 -25.17
CA ALA A 331 -6.86 7.83 -24.09
C ALA A 331 -7.46 6.53 -23.53
N ARG A 332 -8.78 6.52 -23.34
CA ARG A 332 -9.53 5.35 -22.89
C ARG A 332 -9.51 4.22 -23.92
N ALA A 333 -9.54 4.54 -25.21
CA ALA A 333 -9.46 3.57 -26.29
C ALA A 333 -8.08 2.88 -26.40
N GLN A 334 -7.03 3.39 -25.75
CA GLN A 334 -5.73 2.71 -25.68
C GLN A 334 -5.65 1.66 -24.56
N ILE A 335 -6.62 1.65 -23.65
CA ILE A 335 -6.62 0.79 -22.47
C ILE A 335 -7.60 -0.37 -22.65
N TRP A 336 -7.12 -1.56 -22.34
CA TRP A 336 -7.87 -2.82 -22.41
C TRP A 336 -7.84 -3.48 -21.04
N THR A 337 -8.98 -3.99 -20.57
CA THR A 337 -9.10 -4.59 -19.23
C THR A 337 -9.70 -5.98 -19.31
N VAL A 338 -9.16 -6.90 -18.50
CA VAL A 338 -9.56 -8.31 -18.43
C VAL A 338 -9.91 -8.64 -16.99
N ASP A 339 -10.99 -9.38 -16.79
CA ASP A 339 -11.38 -9.93 -15.48
C ASP A 339 -11.54 -11.45 -15.52
N SER A 340 -12.06 -12.03 -14.43
CA SER A 340 -12.25 -13.47 -14.30
C SER A 340 -13.15 -14.12 -15.36
N GLN A 341 -13.95 -13.36 -16.10
CA GLN A 341 -14.76 -13.90 -17.20
C GLN A 341 -14.24 -13.51 -18.58
N GLY A 342 -13.03 -12.94 -18.67
CA GLY A 342 -12.35 -12.58 -19.92
C GLY A 342 -12.32 -11.08 -20.20
N LEU A 343 -12.15 -10.74 -21.48
CA LEU A 343 -12.08 -9.35 -21.93
C LEU A 343 -13.36 -8.56 -21.58
N ILE A 344 -13.21 -7.30 -21.16
CA ILE A 344 -14.34 -6.45 -20.79
C ILE A 344 -14.84 -5.66 -22.00
N THR A 345 -16.08 -5.95 -22.39
CA THR A 345 -16.79 -5.36 -23.55
C THR A 345 -18.15 -4.80 -23.12
N ALA A 346 -18.66 -3.81 -23.84
CA ALA A 346 -19.88 -3.07 -23.45
C ALA A 346 -21.17 -3.92 -23.54
N ASP A 347 -21.16 -4.99 -24.33
CA ASP A 347 -22.27 -5.95 -24.50
C ASP A 347 -22.40 -6.95 -23.34
N ARG A 348 -21.42 -6.99 -22.43
CA ARG A 348 -21.39 -7.95 -21.34
C ARG A 348 -22.42 -7.61 -20.25
N LYS A 349 -23.29 -8.57 -19.93
CA LYS A 349 -24.32 -8.44 -18.90
C LYS A 349 -23.69 -8.43 -17.50
N ASN A 350 -24.27 -7.67 -16.56
CA ASN A 350 -23.87 -7.58 -15.15
C ASN A 350 -22.45 -7.04 -14.90
N LEU A 351 -21.99 -6.06 -15.70
CA LEU A 351 -20.76 -5.33 -15.43
C LEU A 351 -20.92 -4.38 -14.24
N ALA A 352 -20.03 -4.50 -13.25
CA ALA A 352 -19.89 -3.54 -12.17
C ALA A 352 -19.61 -2.14 -12.71
N ALA A 353 -20.14 -1.10 -12.07
CA ALA A 353 -20.12 0.27 -12.59
C ALA A 353 -18.70 0.78 -12.90
N HIS A 354 -17.71 0.43 -12.07
CA HIS A 354 -16.31 0.79 -12.24
C HIS A 354 -15.65 0.15 -13.48
N LYS A 355 -16.17 -0.97 -13.96
CA LYS A 355 -15.68 -1.65 -15.18
C LYS A 355 -16.29 -1.08 -16.46
N LYS A 356 -17.47 -0.45 -16.37
CA LYS A 356 -18.17 0.12 -17.53
C LYS A 356 -17.36 1.24 -18.19
N TYR A 357 -16.60 1.99 -17.41
CA TYR A 357 -15.77 3.07 -17.93
C TYR A 357 -14.75 2.56 -18.96
N PHE A 358 -14.08 1.44 -18.72
CA PHE A 358 -13.12 0.84 -19.66
C PHE A 358 -13.71 -0.25 -20.58
N ALA A 359 -15.04 -0.36 -20.65
CA ALA A 359 -15.68 -1.37 -21.47
C ALA A 359 -15.57 -1.02 -22.96
N ARG A 360 -15.07 -1.98 -23.75
CA ARG A 360 -14.87 -1.79 -25.19
C ARG A 360 -16.21 -1.74 -25.93
N THR A 361 -16.41 -0.69 -26.71
CA THR A 361 -17.55 -0.53 -27.62
C THR A 361 -17.20 -0.89 -29.06
N ASP A 362 -15.92 -1.04 -29.37
CA ASP A 362 -15.35 -1.24 -30.70
C ASP A 362 -15.01 -2.72 -31.01
N TYR A 363 -15.16 -3.62 -30.03
CA TYR A 363 -14.99 -5.06 -30.23
C TYR A 363 -16.35 -5.76 -30.26
N SER A 364 -16.65 -6.43 -31.37
CA SER A 364 -17.90 -7.17 -31.62
C SER A 364 -17.70 -8.68 -31.82
N GLY A 365 -16.51 -9.20 -31.48
CA GLY A 365 -16.17 -10.62 -31.60
C GLY A 365 -16.71 -11.47 -30.43
N PRO A 366 -16.50 -12.81 -30.47
CA PRO A 366 -16.93 -13.69 -29.39
C PRO A 366 -16.21 -13.37 -28.07
N PRO A 367 -16.80 -13.71 -26.91
CA PRO A 367 -16.15 -13.54 -25.62
C PRO A 367 -14.84 -14.32 -25.54
N VAL A 368 -13.72 -13.61 -25.41
CA VAL A 368 -12.38 -14.21 -25.29
C VAL A 368 -11.99 -14.26 -23.83
N LYS A 369 -11.64 -15.46 -23.34
CA LYS A 369 -11.24 -15.69 -21.95
C LYS A 369 -9.75 -15.94 -21.79
N ASP A 370 -9.15 -16.57 -22.79
CA ASP A 370 -7.76 -16.94 -22.74
C ASP A 370 -6.85 -15.73 -22.92
N LEU A 371 -5.83 -15.60 -22.06
CA LEU A 371 -4.97 -14.43 -22.05
C LEU A 371 -4.10 -14.35 -23.32
N VAL A 372 -3.65 -15.49 -23.84
CA VAL A 372 -2.83 -15.54 -25.06
C VAL A 372 -3.66 -15.12 -26.27
N GLU A 373 -4.91 -15.60 -26.38
CA GLU A 373 -5.85 -15.14 -27.41
C GLU A 373 -6.14 -13.64 -27.31
N ILE A 374 -6.34 -13.11 -26.10
CA ILE A 374 -6.56 -11.67 -25.87
C ILE A 374 -5.33 -10.87 -26.31
N ILE A 375 -4.12 -11.33 -26.00
CA ILE A 375 -2.87 -10.67 -26.40
C ILE A 375 -2.74 -10.66 -27.94
N LYS A 376 -3.05 -11.78 -28.61
CA LYS A 376 -3.02 -11.86 -30.09
C LYS A 376 -4.06 -10.94 -30.75
N LEU A 377 -5.22 -10.78 -30.12
CA LEU A 377 -6.28 -9.89 -30.59
C LEU A 377 -5.91 -8.41 -30.39
N VAL A 378 -5.59 -8.02 -29.15
CA VAL A 378 -5.34 -6.63 -28.75
C VAL A 378 -4.00 -6.12 -29.27
N LYS A 379 -3.03 -7.04 -29.43
CA LYS A 379 -1.63 -6.75 -29.73
C LYS A 379 -1.09 -5.64 -28.82
N PRO A 380 -1.12 -5.84 -27.49
CA PRO A 380 -0.72 -4.81 -26.54
C PRO A 380 0.79 -4.62 -26.58
N THR A 381 1.22 -3.38 -26.34
CA THR A 381 2.63 -3.04 -26.13
C THR A 381 3.05 -3.20 -24.67
N ALA A 382 2.07 -3.17 -23.76
CA ALA A 382 2.29 -3.32 -22.33
C ALA A 382 1.25 -4.22 -21.68
N LEU A 383 1.71 -5.08 -20.77
CA LEU A 383 0.91 -6.02 -20.00
C LEU A 383 1.07 -5.76 -18.50
N MET A 384 -0.04 -5.45 -17.83
CA MET A 384 -0.11 -5.08 -16.42
C MET A 384 -0.86 -6.15 -15.62
N GLY A 385 -0.18 -6.85 -14.71
CA GLY A 385 -0.75 -7.90 -13.88
C GLY A 385 -1.19 -7.35 -12.53
N LEU A 386 -2.51 -7.17 -12.35
CA LEU A 386 -3.15 -6.68 -11.12
C LEU A 386 -4.29 -7.62 -10.71
N SER A 387 -4.09 -8.93 -10.92
CA SER A 387 -5.03 -9.99 -10.55
C SER A 387 -4.50 -10.81 -9.38
N THR A 388 -5.36 -11.34 -8.53
CA THR A 388 -4.95 -12.26 -7.44
C THR A 388 -4.56 -13.66 -7.93
N ILE A 389 -4.41 -13.87 -9.24
CA ILE A 389 -4.16 -15.16 -9.88
C ILE A 389 -2.66 -15.41 -10.02
N HIS A 390 -2.19 -16.54 -9.49
CA HIS A 390 -0.80 -16.97 -9.59
C HIS A 390 -0.46 -17.54 -10.96
N GLY A 391 0.76 -17.30 -11.45
CA GLY A 391 1.27 -17.93 -12.68
C GLY A 391 0.56 -17.52 -13.97
N ALA A 392 -0.22 -16.43 -13.95
CA ALA A 392 -0.97 -15.99 -15.11
C ALA A 392 -0.08 -15.56 -16.30
N PHE A 393 1.13 -15.07 -16.02
CA PHE A 393 2.11 -14.74 -17.06
C PHE A 393 3.04 -15.95 -17.26
N THR A 394 2.53 -16.92 -18.00
CA THR A 394 3.27 -18.12 -18.41
C THR A 394 4.38 -17.78 -19.40
N GLN A 395 5.29 -18.73 -19.66
CA GLN A 395 6.31 -18.58 -20.70
C GLN A 395 5.68 -18.24 -22.06
N GLU A 396 4.60 -18.93 -22.43
CA GLU A 396 3.85 -18.67 -23.67
C GLU A 396 3.34 -17.23 -23.75
N VAL A 397 2.85 -16.65 -22.65
CA VAL A 397 2.40 -15.25 -22.61
C VAL A 397 3.56 -14.28 -22.87
N VAL A 398 4.73 -14.55 -22.29
CA VAL A 398 5.92 -13.70 -22.47
C VAL A 398 6.48 -13.83 -23.89
N GLU A 399 6.51 -15.04 -24.44
CA GLU A 399 6.94 -15.31 -25.83
C GLU A 399 6.04 -14.59 -26.83
N VAL A 400 4.72 -14.69 -26.68
CA VAL A 400 3.76 -13.99 -27.56
C VAL A 400 3.90 -12.46 -27.45
N MET A 401 4.16 -11.93 -26.25
CA MET A 401 4.45 -10.49 -26.09
C MET A 401 5.73 -10.06 -26.80
N ALA A 402 6.77 -10.90 -26.78
CA ALA A 402 8.05 -10.66 -27.45
C ALA A 402 7.97 -10.84 -28.97
N GLU A 403 7.11 -11.73 -29.47
CA GLU A 403 6.83 -11.86 -30.91
C GLU A 403 6.13 -10.60 -31.46
N LEU A 404 5.23 -10.00 -30.68
CA LEU A 404 4.44 -8.84 -31.10
C LEU A 404 5.19 -7.52 -30.94
N ASN A 405 6.13 -7.45 -30.01
CA ASN A 405 6.86 -6.23 -29.66
C ASN A 405 8.35 -6.53 -29.52
N GLU A 406 9.18 -5.79 -30.24
CA GLU A 406 10.65 -5.88 -30.13
C GLU A 406 11.14 -5.65 -28.70
N ARG A 407 10.45 -4.77 -27.96
CA ARG A 407 10.68 -4.57 -26.53
C ARG A 407 9.35 -4.52 -25.77
N PRO A 408 8.85 -5.66 -25.27
CA PRO A 408 7.58 -5.72 -24.56
C PRO A 408 7.70 -5.16 -23.15
N ILE A 409 6.63 -4.53 -22.65
CA ILE A 409 6.56 -4.00 -21.28
C ILE A 409 5.69 -4.94 -20.44
N ILE A 410 6.23 -5.54 -19.38
CA ILE A 410 5.50 -6.50 -18.54
C ILE A 410 5.69 -6.15 -17.06
N PHE A 411 4.58 -5.91 -16.35
CA PHE A 411 4.57 -5.55 -14.93
C PHE A 411 3.71 -6.53 -14.10
N PRO A 412 4.30 -7.49 -13.37
CA PRO A 412 3.57 -8.39 -12.47
C PRO A 412 3.42 -7.78 -11.06
N LEU A 413 2.33 -7.06 -10.82
CA LEU A 413 2.13 -6.21 -9.63
C LEU A 413 1.24 -6.86 -8.53
N SER A 414 0.93 -8.14 -8.65
CA SER A 414 0.06 -8.86 -7.70
C SER A 414 0.77 -9.24 -6.38
N ASN A 415 0.07 -9.12 -5.25
CA ASN A 415 0.52 -9.50 -3.89
C ASN A 415 -0.27 -10.71 -3.35
N PRO A 416 0.27 -11.55 -2.43
CA PRO A 416 1.57 -11.46 -1.71
C PRO A 416 2.78 -12.16 -2.38
N LEU A 417 4.01 -11.85 -1.88
CA LEU A 417 5.32 -12.25 -2.44
C LEU A 417 5.62 -13.76 -2.51
N THR A 418 4.82 -14.63 -1.90
CA THR A 418 4.93 -16.09 -2.05
C THR A 418 4.52 -16.58 -3.45
N MET A 419 4.08 -15.67 -4.32
CA MET A 419 3.47 -15.94 -5.63
C MET A 419 4.39 -15.68 -6.84
N ARG A 420 5.72 -15.85 -6.72
CA ARG A 420 6.66 -15.76 -7.86
C ARG A 420 7.17 -17.13 -8.29
N PRO A 421 6.97 -17.52 -9.55
CA PRO A 421 8.14 -17.73 -10.38
C PRO A 421 7.97 -17.04 -11.73
N ALA A 422 8.90 -16.16 -12.10
CA ALA A 422 9.37 -15.96 -13.48
C ALA A 422 10.21 -14.68 -13.59
N VAL A 423 11.49 -14.92 -13.90
CA VAL A 423 12.40 -14.16 -14.77
C VAL A 423 11.95 -12.77 -15.23
N VAL A 424 12.65 -11.75 -14.73
CA VAL A 424 12.69 -10.40 -15.28
C VAL A 424 13.63 -10.40 -16.48
N TYR A 425 13.13 -10.21 -17.70
CA TYR A 425 14.01 -9.93 -18.85
C TYR A 425 14.32 -8.42 -18.93
N HIS A 426 15.62 -8.13 -18.87
CA HIS A 426 16.33 -6.86 -18.75
C HIS A 426 16.26 -6.10 -17.41
N ILE A 427 17.08 -6.61 -16.48
CA ILE A 427 17.86 -5.79 -15.54
C ILE A 427 19.12 -5.35 -16.28
N GLU A 428 19.17 -4.09 -16.75
CA GLU A 428 20.42 -3.34 -16.66
C GLU A 428 20.37 -2.60 -15.34
N SER A 429 21.37 -2.86 -14.50
CA SER A 429 21.52 -2.30 -13.16
C SER A 429 21.46 -0.77 -13.18
N LEU A 430 20.30 -0.19 -12.85
CA LEU A 430 20.20 1.21 -12.44
C LEU A 430 20.69 1.33 -11.00
N ASN A 431 22.01 1.32 -10.88
CA ASN A 431 22.72 1.81 -9.71
C ASN A 431 22.67 3.35 -9.77
N ILE A 432 21.60 3.96 -9.24
CA ILE A 432 21.50 5.43 -9.11
C ILE A 432 21.31 5.75 -7.63
N GLY A 433 22.31 6.43 -7.08
CA GLY A 433 22.52 6.62 -5.66
C GLY A 433 21.51 7.53 -4.96
N MET A 434 21.37 7.27 -3.66
CA MET A 434 20.88 8.22 -2.68
C MET A 434 21.84 9.41 -2.59
N PRO A 435 21.38 10.67 -2.63
CA PRO A 435 22.19 11.79 -2.18
C PRO A 435 22.03 11.87 -0.66
N CYS A 436 22.85 11.13 0.08
CA CYS A 436 23.21 11.39 1.49
C CYS A 436 24.18 10.29 1.97
N LEU A 437 25.46 10.38 1.58
CA LEU A 437 26.67 9.99 2.35
C LEU A 437 27.92 10.15 1.43
N PRO A 438 29.09 10.53 1.94
CA PRO A 438 30.22 10.99 1.14
C PRO A 438 31.05 9.85 0.51
N TRP A 439 31.49 10.12 -0.73
CA TRP A 439 32.50 9.47 -1.58
C TRP A 439 33.44 8.41 -0.98
N LEU A 440 33.61 7.29 -1.70
CA LEU A 440 34.89 6.59 -1.88
C LEU A 440 34.89 5.73 -3.17
N HIS A 441 35.98 5.85 -3.93
CA HIS A 441 36.26 5.32 -5.27
C HIS A 441 36.04 3.80 -5.47
N LEU A 442 35.74 3.36 -6.70
CA LEU A 442 36.49 2.31 -7.43
C LEU A 442 36.01 2.09 -8.88
N ASN A 443 36.88 1.50 -9.69
CA ASN A 443 37.08 1.67 -11.14
C ASN A 443 36.21 0.82 -12.08
N ARG A 444 36.10 1.31 -13.33
CA ARG A 444 35.56 0.68 -14.56
C ARG A 444 36.11 -0.72 -14.84
N LEU A 445 35.28 -1.60 -15.39
CA LEU A 445 35.69 -2.68 -16.29
C LEU A 445 34.65 -2.87 -17.41
N GLU A 446 35.17 -2.97 -18.63
CA GLU A 446 34.46 -3.04 -19.92
C GLU A 446 33.93 -4.45 -20.24
N ALA A 447 32.92 -4.49 -21.12
CA ALA A 447 32.27 -5.69 -21.63
C ALA A 447 33.18 -6.54 -22.55
N LYS A 448 33.05 -7.87 -22.43
CA LYS A 448 33.41 -8.80 -23.50
C LYS A 448 32.30 -9.83 -23.70
N THR A 449 31.91 -9.96 -24.97
CA THR A 449 31.10 -11.02 -25.57
C THR A 449 31.80 -12.36 -25.48
N VAL A 450 31.10 -13.44 -25.10
CA VAL A 450 31.51 -14.82 -25.39
C VAL A 450 30.28 -15.67 -25.72
N ASP A 451 30.30 -16.20 -26.95
CA ASP A 451 29.39 -17.22 -27.48
C ASP A 451 29.70 -18.62 -26.94
N ALA A 452 28.70 -19.51 -27.10
CA ALA A 452 28.76 -20.97 -27.15
C ALA A 452 28.84 -21.80 -25.84
N VAL A 453 27.70 -22.44 -25.56
CA VAL A 453 27.51 -23.88 -25.26
C VAL A 453 28.81 -24.67 -25.10
N GLU A 454 29.10 -25.14 -23.86
CA GLU A 454 29.64 -26.47 -23.47
C GLU A 454 30.32 -26.49 -22.06
N GLU A 455 29.87 -25.72 -21.05
CA GLU A 455 30.51 -25.78 -19.71
C GLU A 455 29.54 -25.70 -18.51
N THR A 456 28.32 -26.24 -18.66
CA THR A 456 27.31 -26.28 -17.59
C THR A 456 27.34 -27.58 -16.77
N ARG A 457 28.52 -28.02 -16.30
CA ARG A 457 28.58 -29.19 -15.41
C ARG A 457 29.62 -29.17 -14.28
N GLN A 458 30.38 -28.09 -14.08
CA GLN A 458 31.43 -28.06 -13.05
C GLN A 458 31.45 -26.85 -12.11
N THR A 459 30.39 -26.04 -12.10
CA THR A 459 30.25 -24.84 -11.23
C THR A 459 29.04 -24.90 -10.30
N LEU A 460 28.60 -26.11 -9.92
CA LEU A 460 27.50 -26.32 -8.97
C LEU A 460 27.94 -26.58 -7.52
N GLU A 461 29.24 -26.51 -7.20
CA GLU A 461 29.73 -26.75 -5.83
C GLU A 461 30.29 -25.52 -5.09
N ASP A 462 30.37 -24.33 -5.73
CA ASP A 462 31.03 -23.16 -5.10
C ASP A 462 30.13 -21.91 -4.88
N THR A 463 28.82 -22.01 -5.13
CA THR A 463 27.87 -20.88 -5.01
C THR A 463 27.12 -20.79 -3.67
N SER A 464 27.59 -21.45 -2.60
CA SER A 464 26.95 -21.35 -1.27
C SER A 464 27.30 -20.08 -0.47
N ARG A 465 28.08 -19.14 -1.03
CA ARG A 465 28.48 -17.91 -0.34
C ARG A 465 28.57 -16.72 -1.29
N ARG A 466 27.43 -16.17 -1.72
CA ARG A 466 27.25 -14.74 -2.11
C ARG A 466 25.84 -14.55 -2.70
N GLU A 467 24.85 -14.34 -1.85
CA GLU A 467 23.64 -13.60 -2.21
C GLU A 467 23.56 -12.37 -1.30
N LYS A 468 23.82 -11.20 -1.84
CA LYS A 468 23.47 -9.90 -1.23
C LYS A 468 22.91 -8.98 -2.32
N ASP A 469 21.84 -8.31 -1.91
CA ASP A 469 21.16 -7.18 -2.55
C ASP A 469 20.23 -7.47 -3.74
N ILE A 470 19.03 -7.95 -3.39
CA ILE A 470 17.81 -7.71 -4.17
C ILE A 470 16.94 -6.75 -3.35
N GLY A 471 16.74 -5.52 -3.84
CA GLY A 471 15.86 -4.53 -3.23
C GLY A 471 14.42 -5.05 -3.15
N ARG A 472 13.86 -5.08 -1.93
CA ARG A 472 12.48 -5.50 -1.65
C ARG A 472 11.56 -4.27 -1.73
N SER A 473 10.77 -4.14 -2.79
CA SER A 473 9.74 -3.10 -2.93
C SER A 473 8.37 -3.64 -2.51
N GLY A 474 7.95 -3.33 -1.28
CA GLY A 474 6.56 -3.48 -0.83
C GLY A 474 5.83 -2.14 -0.88
N VAL A 475 4.50 -2.18 -1.03
CA VAL A 475 3.60 -1.00 -1.00
C VAL A 475 3.89 -0.09 0.20
N GLY A 476 4.31 -0.65 1.34
CA GLY A 476 4.61 0.10 2.56
C GLY A 476 5.81 1.06 2.49
N ALA A 477 6.69 0.97 1.48
CA ALA A 477 7.88 1.82 1.38
C ALA A 477 7.64 3.15 0.63
N ALA A 478 6.56 3.29 -0.15
CA ALA A 478 6.32 4.43 -1.03
C ALA A 478 5.30 5.46 -0.48
N PHE A 479 4.52 5.08 0.52
CA PHE A 479 3.44 5.92 1.06
C PHE A 479 3.81 7.15 1.87
N PRO A 480 4.88 7.17 2.66
CA PRO A 480 5.03 8.24 3.64
C PRO A 480 5.14 9.63 2.97
N GLY A 481 5.77 9.72 1.79
CA GLY A 481 5.92 10.98 1.06
C GLY A 481 4.64 11.57 0.47
N LEU A 482 3.64 10.75 0.13
CA LEU A 482 2.44 11.22 -0.57
C LEU A 482 1.49 11.99 0.35
N SER A 483 1.36 11.58 1.62
CA SER A 483 0.51 12.24 2.62
C SER A 483 1.14 13.49 3.24
N LEU A 484 2.40 13.79 2.92
CA LEU A 484 3.05 15.07 3.25
C LEU A 484 2.88 16.11 2.13
N LEU A 485 2.49 15.68 0.93
CA LEU A 485 2.29 16.52 -0.26
C LEU A 485 0.82 16.96 -0.45
N LEU A 486 -0.13 16.26 0.18
CA LEU A 486 -1.53 16.67 0.34
C LEU A 486 -1.71 17.33 1.72
#